data_AF-A0A522EK43-F1
#
_entry.id   AF-A0A522EK43-F1
#
_cell.length_a   1.000
_cell.length_b   1.000
_cell.length_c   1.000
_cell.angle_alpha   90.00
_cell.angle_beta   90.00
_cell.angle_gamma   90.00
#
_symmetry.space_group_name_H-M   'P 1'
#
loop_
_entity.id
_entity.type
_entity.pdbx_description
1 polymer ?
#
loop_
_entity_poly.entity_id
_entity_poly.type
_entity_poly.pdbx_seq_one_letter_code
_entity_poly.pdbx_strand_id
1 'polypeptide(L)'
;MTVDNNLIIRTSENITESPIKQVRFFSLQDIDLLWSPETLVYTDFLEKLVFRIARKPKHLTTHIQRVYYCFHANLNEQLFAAIVDFLFVLNKRGQAISWRIIMGAKSRLNADQFDALKNYLKDEHADASLLPGNRYSIFTRGLLGVNDMVRQLKKQEQPVYDPLELARDHIEYSQLEEAKLVLEKAVLEQPARLDIQHELLDLYQSTRDSTGFSQMLAELTRSGVKTIDEWTQLNNYFKGRNSNG
;
A
#
# COMPACT_ATOMS: atom_id res chain seq x y z
N MET A 1 0.36 -18.21 72.15
CA MET A 1 -0.74 -18.87 71.43
C MET A 1 -0.56 -18.59 69.95
N THR A 2 -0.29 -19.67 69.21
CA THR A 2 -0.49 -19.89 67.78
C THR A 2 -0.03 -18.82 66.78
N VAL A 3 1.20 -19.04 66.34
CA VAL A 3 1.69 -18.82 64.98
C VAL A 3 0.82 -19.60 63.99
N ASP A 4 0.41 -18.99 62.89
CA ASP A 4 0.06 -19.74 61.69
C ASP A 4 0.87 -19.21 60.49
N ASN A 5 1.86 -20.04 60.15
CA ASN A 5 2.55 -20.08 58.88
C ASN A 5 1.59 -20.64 57.83
N ASN A 6 1.53 -20.03 56.65
CA ASN A 6 1.45 -20.82 55.43
C ASN A 6 2.26 -20.16 54.30
N LEU A 7 3.35 -20.84 53.99
CA LEU A 7 4.31 -20.63 52.91
C LEU A 7 4.10 -21.77 51.91
N ILE A 8 3.80 -21.46 50.64
CA ILE A 8 4.10 -22.28 49.45
C ILE A 8 4.32 -21.24 48.30
N ILE A 9 5.54 -20.80 47.95
CA ILE A 9 6.60 -21.38 47.10
C ILE A 9 6.20 -21.72 45.65
N ARG A 10 6.68 -20.86 44.72
CA ARG A 10 7.18 -21.04 43.32
C ARG A 10 6.32 -21.85 42.31
N THR A 11 6.25 -21.52 41.01
CA THR A 11 7.38 -21.45 40.07
C THR A 11 6.95 -20.90 38.70
N SER A 12 7.94 -20.38 37.97
CA SER A 12 8.11 -20.34 36.50
C SER A 12 7.17 -19.48 35.64
N GLU A 13 7.75 -18.37 35.18
CA GLU A 13 7.90 -18.04 33.76
C GLU A 13 6.81 -18.54 32.81
N ASN A 14 5.98 -17.61 32.35
CA ASN A 14 5.62 -17.59 30.94
C ASN A 14 5.77 -16.15 30.44
N ILE A 15 6.74 -15.97 29.56
CA ILE A 15 6.88 -14.81 28.70
C ILE A 15 5.69 -14.87 27.74
N THR A 16 4.56 -14.32 28.13
CA THR A 16 3.47 -14.04 27.21
C THR A 16 3.67 -12.63 26.68
N GLU A 17 4.09 -12.61 25.42
CA GLU A 17 3.99 -11.52 24.45
C GLU A 17 3.16 -10.34 24.93
N SER A 18 3.79 -9.17 24.96
CA SER A 18 3.16 -7.90 25.29
C SER A 18 1.85 -7.77 24.50
N PRO A 19 0.68 -7.60 25.14
CA PRO A 19 -0.54 -7.40 24.41
C PRO A 19 -0.38 -6.06 23.68
N ILE A 20 -0.53 -6.11 22.36
CA ILE A 20 -0.70 -4.95 21.48
C ILE A 20 -1.53 -3.93 22.24
N LYS A 21 -0.93 -2.78 22.59
CA LYS A 21 -1.61 -1.67 23.27
C LYS A 21 -2.95 -1.47 22.58
N GLN A 22 -4.02 -1.92 23.22
CA GLN A 22 -5.38 -1.73 22.72
C GLN A 22 -5.61 -0.23 22.64
N VAL A 23 -5.47 0.32 21.44
CA VAL A 23 -5.89 1.68 21.13
C VAL A 23 -7.38 1.70 21.46
N ARG A 24 -7.76 2.35 22.57
CA ARG A 24 -9.15 2.50 23.01
C ARG A 24 -9.85 3.49 22.07
N PHE A 25 -10.07 3.05 20.83
CA PHE A 25 -10.60 3.83 19.72
C PHE A 25 -12.04 4.29 19.98
N PHE A 26 -12.78 3.54 20.80
CA PHE A 26 -14.07 3.94 21.34
C PHE A 26 -14.16 3.52 22.81
N SER A 27 -13.63 4.32 23.74
CA SER A 27 -14.05 4.20 25.15
C SER A 27 -15.38 4.95 25.30
N LEU A 28 -16.46 4.29 24.90
CA LEU A 28 -17.81 4.62 25.34
C LEU A 28 -18.16 3.53 26.36
N GLN A 29 -18.39 3.92 27.61
CA GLN A 29 -18.72 2.99 28.70
C GLN A 29 -20.04 2.24 28.44
N ASP A 30 -20.82 2.68 27.44
CA ASP A 30 -22.10 2.09 27.01
C ASP A 30 -22.03 1.37 25.66
N ILE A 31 -20.87 0.79 25.32
CA ILE A 31 -20.68 0.03 24.07
C ILE A 31 -21.63 -1.17 23.99
N ASP A 32 -21.95 -1.81 25.11
CA ASP A 32 -22.85 -2.97 25.13
C ASP A 32 -24.28 -2.64 24.67
N LEU A 33 -24.68 -1.36 24.69
CA LEU A 33 -25.99 -0.92 24.16
C LEU A 33 -26.00 -0.79 22.63
N LEU A 34 -24.83 -0.62 22.02
CA LEU A 34 -24.64 -0.43 20.58
C LEU A 34 -24.21 -1.72 19.87
N TRP A 35 -23.78 -2.73 20.64
CA TRP A 35 -22.99 -3.86 20.17
C TRP A 35 -23.28 -5.13 20.97
N SER A 36 -23.57 -6.23 20.29
CA SER A 36 -23.33 -7.56 20.87
C SER A 36 -22.08 -8.17 20.21
N PRO A 37 -21.13 -8.75 20.94
CA PRO A 37 -19.97 -9.42 20.37
C PRO A 37 -20.33 -10.48 19.31
N GLU A 38 -21.51 -11.08 19.45
CA GLU A 38 -22.11 -12.03 18.51
C GLU A 38 -22.37 -11.42 17.12
N THR A 39 -22.69 -10.13 17.04
CA THR A 39 -22.96 -9.46 15.75
C THR A 39 -21.70 -9.29 14.88
N LEU A 40 -20.51 -9.30 15.48
CA LEU A 40 -19.22 -9.18 14.79
C LEU A 40 -18.77 -10.49 14.10
N VAL A 41 -19.41 -11.62 14.42
CA VAL A 41 -19.06 -12.95 13.89
C VAL A 41 -19.75 -13.25 12.56
N TYR A 42 -20.83 -12.54 12.23
CA TYR A 42 -21.57 -12.75 10.98
C TYR A 42 -20.85 -12.16 9.78
N THR A 43 -20.56 -13.00 8.78
CA THR A 43 -19.93 -12.64 7.50
C THR A 43 -20.65 -11.48 6.78
N ASP A 44 -21.97 -11.39 6.95
CA ASP A 44 -22.82 -10.45 6.19
C ASP A 44 -23.14 -9.18 6.98
N PHE A 45 -22.55 -8.98 8.17
CA PHE A 45 -22.90 -7.86 9.04
C PHE A 45 -22.62 -6.51 8.39
N LEU A 46 -21.49 -6.37 7.71
CA LEU A 46 -21.14 -5.16 6.98
C LEU A 46 -22.16 -4.85 5.88
N GLU A 47 -22.58 -5.85 5.11
CA GLU A 47 -23.58 -5.69 4.06
C GLU A 47 -24.94 -5.25 4.63
N LYS A 48 -25.36 -5.84 5.76
CA LYS A 48 -26.57 -5.41 6.48
C LYS A 48 -26.48 -3.95 6.93
N LEU A 49 -25.32 -3.49 7.40
CA LEU A 49 -25.11 -2.09 7.76
C LEU A 49 -25.20 -1.17 6.53
N VAL A 50 -24.56 -1.54 5.43
CA VAL A 50 -24.63 -0.80 4.16
C VAL A 50 -26.08 -0.66 3.70
N PHE A 51 -26.85 -1.76 3.70
CA PHE A 51 -28.26 -1.76 3.33
C PHE A 51 -29.11 -0.89 4.26
N ARG A 52 -28.88 -0.95 5.58
CA ARG A 52 -29.56 -0.09 6.56
C ARG A 52 -29.26 1.38 6.35
N ILE A 53 -28.01 1.74 6.06
CA ILE A 53 -27.60 3.12 5.76
C ILE A 53 -28.27 3.61 4.48
N ALA A 54 -28.27 2.79 3.42
CA ALA A 54 -28.91 3.13 2.15
C ALA A 54 -30.42 3.39 2.32
N ARG A 55 -31.13 2.57 3.11
CA ARG A 55 -32.56 2.76 3.42
C ARG A 55 -32.84 3.93 4.35
N LYS A 56 -31.95 4.19 5.31
CA LYS A 56 -32.15 5.17 6.38
C LYS A 56 -30.88 6.00 6.60
N PRO A 57 -30.55 6.92 5.68
CA PRO A 57 -29.27 7.61 5.66
C PRO A 57 -29.02 8.47 6.90
N LYS A 58 -30.07 8.99 7.55
CA LYS A 58 -29.95 9.86 8.73
C LYS A 58 -29.78 9.11 10.07
N HIS A 59 -29.76 7.77 10.07
CA HIS A 59 -29.53 6.99 11.29
C HIS A 59 -28.04 6.96 11.65
N LEU A 60 -27.59 7.97 12.41
CA LEU A 60 -26.18 8.15 12.80
C LEU A 60 -25.59 6.93 13.51
N THR A 61 -26.38 6.25 14.33
CA THR A 61 -25.93 5.03 15.02
C THR A 61 -25.43 3.99 14.04
N THR A 62 -26.11 3.77 12.92
CA THR A 62 -25.70 2.78 11.91
C THR A 62 -24.38 3.15 11.24
N HIS A 63 -24.11 4.45 11.06
CA HIS A 63 -22.83 4.93 10.50
C HIS A 63 -21.68 4.71 11.47
N ILE A 64 -21.87 5.09 12.74
CA ILE A 64 -20.89 4.80 13.80
C ILE A 64 -20.65 3.30 13.86
N GLN A 65 -21.73 2.52 13.68
CA GLN A 65 -21.61 1.08 13.71
C GLN A 65 -20.72 0.54 12.58
N ARG A 66 -20.89 1.09 11.39
CA ARG A 66 -20.07 0.73 10.23
C ARG A 66 -18.61 1.14 10.40
N VAL A 67 -18.35 2.36 10.89
CA VAL A 67 -16.98 2.85 11.15
C VAL A 67 -16.27 1.94 12.14
N TYR A 68 -16.91 1.61 13.25
CA TYR A 68 -16.33 0.73 14.27
C TYR A 68 -16.05 -0.67 13.72
N TYR A 69 -17.03 -1.27 13.01
CA TYR A 69 -16.85 -2.58 12.40
C TYR A 69 -15.63 -2.60 11.47
N CYS A 70 -15.55 -1.65 10.53
CA CYS A 70 -14.45 -1.58 9.57
C CYS A 70 -13.09 -1.39 10.27
N PHE A 71 -13.03 -0.61 11.35
CA PHE A 71 -11.79 -0.43 12.11
C PHE A 71 -11.33 -1.72 12.78
N HIS A 72 -12.23 -2.44 13.45
CA HIS A 72 -11.88 -3.68 14.16
C HIS A 72 -11.59 -4.84 13.22
N ALA A 73 -12.26 -4.89 12.07
CA ALA A 73 -12.03 -5.89 11.03
C ALA A 73 -10.81 -5.58 10.12
N ASN A 74 -10.05 -4.51 10.39
CA ASN A 74 -8.90 -4.07 9.57
C ASN A 74 -9.25 -3.78 8.09
N LEU A 75 -10.48 -3.32 7.83
CA LEU A 75 -10.97 -3.00 6.49
C LEU A 75 -10.69 -1.53 6.17
N ASN A 76 -9.43 -1.16 5.92
CA ASN A 76 -8.99 0.23 5.85
C ASN A 76 -9.70 1.05 4.76
N GLU A 77 -9.88 0.51 3.57
CA GLU A 77 -10.58 1.20 2.47
C GLU A 77 -12.08 1.41 2.78
N GLN A 78 -12.72 0.42 3.39
CA GLN A 78 -14.11 0.48 3.81
C GLN A 78 -14.29 1.39 5.02
N LEU A 79 -13.29 1.48 5.90
CA LEU A 79 -13.26 2.39 7.04
C LEU A 79 -13.22 3.84 6.54
N PHE A 80 -12.31 4.14 5.60
CA PHE A 80 -12.24 5.46 4.99
C PHE A 80 -13.58 5.87 4.37
N ALA A 81 -14.18 4.97 3.56
CA ALA A 81 -15.50 5.17 2.97
C ALA A 81 -16.60 5.41 4.02
N ALA A 82 -16.61 4.62 5.10
CA ALA A 82 -17.58 4.75 6.17
C ALA A 82 -17.46 6.10 6.89
N ILE A 83 -16.24 6.63 7.06
CA ILE A 83 -16.02 7.96 7.63
C ILE A 83 -16.50 9.04 6.67
N VAL A 84 -16.21 8.93 5.37
CA VAL A 84 -16.70 9.88 4.36
C VAL A 84 -18.23 9.92 4.36
N ASP A 85 -18.90 8.77 4.34
CA ASP A 85 -20.36 8.67 4.38
C ASP A 85 -20.95 9.26 5.68
N PHE A 86 -20.27 9.05 6.81
CA PHE A 86 -20.66 9.63 8.09
C PHE A 86 -20.58 11.16 8.07
N LEU A 87 -19.47 11.72 7.57
CA LEU A 87 -19.27 13.16 7.44
C LEU A 87 -20.28 13.78 6.46
N PHE A 88 -20.57 13.07 5.37
CA PHE A 88 -21.58 13.49 4.39
C PHE A 88 -22.95 13.67 5.05
N VAL A 89 -23.40 12.71 5.85
CA VAL A 89 -24.70 12.77 6.54
C VAL A 89 -24.71 13.83 7.64
N LEU A 90 -23.59 14.03 8.33
CA LEU A 90 -23.48 15.09 9.33
C LEU A 90 -23.51 16.49 8.71
N ASN A 91 -23.00 16.64 7.48
CA ASN A 91 -22.95 17.91 6.75
C ASN A 91 -22.50 19.07 7.66
N LYS A 92 -21.28 18.96 8.20
CA LYS A 92 -20.64 19.88 9.16
C LYS A 92 -21.23 19.97 10.56
N ARG A 93 -22.34 19.30 10.86
CA ARG A 93 -22.89 19.22 12.23
C ARG A 93 -22.07 18.22 13.06
N GLY A 94 -21.99 18.41 14.37
CA GLY A 94 -21.32 17.45 15.25
C GLY A 94 -19.79 17.41 15.10
N GLN A 95 -19.14 18.57 14.99
CA GLN A 95 -17.67 18.68 14.84
C GLN A 95 -16.88 17.84 15.86
N ALA A 96 -17.30 17.85 17.12
CA ALA A 96 -16.61 17.08 18.17
C ALA A 96 -16.59 15.57 17.89
N ILE A 97 -17.72 14.99 17.42
CA ILE A 97 -17.77 13.56 17.11
C ILE A 97 -17.01 13.24 15.82
N SER A 98 -17.07 14.13 14.82
CA SER A 98 -16.29 14.00 13.58
C SER A 98 -14.79 13.97 13.87
N TRP A 99 -14.27 14.91 14.66
CA TRP A 99 -12.88 14.94 15.09
C TRP A 99 -12.49 13.69 15.86
N ARG A 100 -13.35 13.23 16.78
CA ARG A 100 -13.08 12.03 17.57
C ARG A 100 -12.95 10.78 16.69
N ILE A 101 -13.84 10.61 15.73
CA ILE A 101 -13.81 9.49 14.78
C ILE A 101 -12.54 9.53 13.92
N ILE A 102 -12.22 10.68 13.31
CA ILE A 102 -11.04 10.82 12.44
C ILE A 102 -9.74 10.60 13.24
N MET A 103 -9.60 11.23 14.40
CA MET A 103 -8.40 11.11 15.22
C MET A 103 -8.17 9.70 15.73
N GLY A 104 -9.24 9.03 16.15
CA GLY A 104 -9.12 7.66 16.58
C GLY A 104 -8.81 6.70 15.42
N ALA A 105 -9.32 6.97 14.21
CA ALA A 105 -9.13 6.12 13.04
C ALA A 105 -7.73 6.29 12.43
N LYS A 106 -6.96 7.30 12.88
CA LYS A 106 -5.68 7.71 12.30
C LYS A 106 -4.71 6.55 12.06
N SER A 107 -4.63 5.57 12.96
CA SER A 107 -3.71 4.43 12.80
C SER A 107 -4.08 3.47 11.67
N ARG A 108 -5.26 3.61 11.08
CA ARG A 108 -5.80 2.77 10.00
C ARG A 108 -5.99 3.53 8.68
N LEU A 109 -5.71 4.83 8.68
CA LEU A 109 -5.81 5.70 7.51
C LEU A 109 -4.41 5.95 6.95
N ASN A 110 -4.29 6.02 5.63
CA ASN A 110 -3.06 6.53 5.03
C ASN A 110 -2.96 8.06 5.20
N ALA A 111 -1.78 8.62 4.94
CA ALA A 111 -1.53 10.05 5.14
C ALA A 111 -2.48 10.93 4.31
N ASP A 112 -2.66 10.59 3.03
CA ASP A 112 -3.53 11.34 2.10
C ASP A 112 -5.00 11.33 2.56
N GLN A 113 -5.51 10.18 2.97
CA GLN A 113 -6.88 10.01 3.50
C GLN A 113 -7.08 10.82 4.78
N PHE A 114 -6.13 10.73 5.72
CA PHE A 114 -6.21 11.46 6.98
C PHE A 114 -6.17 12.98 6.75
N ASP A 115 -5.29 13.46 5.88
CA ASP A 115 -5.17 14.88 5.57
C ASP A 115 -6.42 15.41 4.83
N ALA A 116 -6.99 14.64 3.90
CA ALA A 116 -8.25 15.02 3.23
C ALA A 116 -9.39 15.22 4.24
N LEU A 117 -9.57 14.27 5.17
CA LEU A 117 -10.60 14.34 6.21
C LEU A 117 -10.36 15.50 7.18
N LYS A 118 -9.10 15.71 7.58
CA LYS A 118 -8.70 16.80 8.47
C LYS A 118 -8.91 18.17 7.82
N ASN A 119 -8.55 18.32 6.55
CA ASN A 119 -8.74 19.56 5.81
C ASN A 119 -10.22 19.88 5.64
N TYR A 120 -11.05 18.86 5.35
CA TYR A 120 -12.50 19.02 5.35
C TYR A 120 -13.04 19.52 6.70
N LEU A 121 -12.55 19.04 7.85
CA LEU A 121 -13.03 19.54 9.14
C LEU A 121 -12.58 20.97 9.46
N LYS A 122 -11.46 21.43 8.90
CA LYS A 122 -10.93 22.78 9.12
C LYS A 122 -11.64 23.85 8.29
N ASP A 123 -12.07 23.49 7.09
CA ASP A 123 -12.78 24.41 6.20
C ASP A 123 -14.28 24.39 6.54
N GLU A 124 -14.80 25.49 7.09
CA GLU A 124 -16.22 25.64 7.45
C GLU A 124 -17.14 25.62 6.23
N HIS A 125 -16.64 26.02 5.05
CA HIS A 125 -17.40 26.12 3.82
C HIS A 125 -17.22 24.93 2.87
N ALA A 126 -16.30 24.01 3.18
CA ALA A 126 -16.08 22.83 2.34
C ALA A 126 -17.34 21.96 2.21
N ASP A 127 -17.71 21.63 0.98
CA ASP A 127 -18.82 20.73 0.69
C ASP A 127 -18.41 19.27 0.92
N ALA A 128 -19.25 18.50 1.64
CA ALA A 128 -19.02 17.08 1.87
C ALA A 128 -19.09 16.25 0.58
N SER A 129 -19.75 16.76 -0.46
CA SER A 129 -19.80 16.11 -1.77
C SER A 129 -18.44 16.07 -2.49
N LEU A 130 -17.50 16.93 -2.09
CA LEU A 130 -16.15 17.02 -2.65
C LEU A 130 -15.13 16.12 -1.93
N LEU A 131 -15.53 15.44 -0.84
CA LEU A 131 -14.67 14.47 -0.19
C LEU A 131 -14.37 13.32 -1.16
N PRO A 132 -13.10 12.88 -1.26
CA PRO A 132 -12.75 11.75 -2.11
C PRO A 132 -13.39 10.48 -1.55
N GLY A 133 -14.38 9.95 -2.27
CA GLY A 133 -14.95 8.63 -2.00
C GLY A 133 -14.19 7.53 -2.72
N ASN A 134 -14.46 6.29 -2.33
CA ASN A 134 -14.01 5.10 -3.06
C ASN A 134 -15.20 4.18 -3.37
N ARG A 135 -14.95 3.01 -3.98
CA ARG A 135 -16.00 2.05 -4.38
C ARG A 135 -16.90 1.55 -3.25
N TYR A 136 -16.51 1.74 -1.99
CA TYR A 136 -17.28 1.33 -0.82
C TYR A 136 -18.14 2.46 -0.25
N SER A 137 -18.02 3.68 -0.76
CA SER A 137 -18.78 4.84 -0.29
C SER A 137 -20.22 4.78 -0.82
N ILE A 138 -21.19 5.07 0.04
CA ILE A 138 -22.63 4.99 -0.25
C ILE A 138 -23.15 6.31 -0.83
N PHE A 139 -22.64 7.44 -0.34
CA PHE A 139 -23.17 8.77 -0.66
C PHE A 139 -22.30 9.59 -1.61
N THR A 140 -21.11 9.10 -1.98
CA THR A 140 -20.34 9.75 -3.04
C THR A 140 -20.96 9.46 -4.39
N ARG A 141 -21.21 10.51 -5.18
CA ARG A 141 -21.58 10.37 -6.59
C ARG A 141 -20.50 9.54 -7.27
N GLY A 142 -20.87 8.39 -7.84
CA GLY A 142 -19.94 7.39 -8.35
C GLY A 142 -18.84 8.01 -9.22
N LEU A 143 -17.63 7.42 -9.14
CA LEU A 143 -16.40 7.87 -9.81
C LEU A 143 -16.35 9.38 -10.06
N LEU A 144 -15.91 10.13 -9.03
CA LEU A 144 -15.07 11.29 -9.33
C LEU A 144 -13.87 10.72 -10.08
N GLY A 145 -13.92 10.79 -11.42
CA GLY A 145 -12.80 10.46 -12.28
C GLY A 145 -11.62 11.23 -11.74
N VAL A 146 -10.66 10.52 -11.15
CA VAL A 146 -9.42 11.13 -10.73
C VAL A 146 -8.75 11.50 -12.05
N ASN A 147 -8.82 12.77 -12.43
CA ASN A 147 -7.97 13.33 -13.49
C ASN A 147 -6.51 13.41 -13.01
N ASP A 148 -6.02 12.42 -12.24
CA ASP A 148 -4.59 12.19 -12.06
C ASP A 148 -4.12 11.40 -13.28
N MET A 149 -4.15 12.07 -14.44
CA MET A 149 -3.55 11.49 -15.63
C MET A 149 -2.02 11.41 -15.48
N VAL A 150 -1.42 12.15 -14.54
CA VAL A 150 -0.03 11.98 -14.10
C VAL A 150 0.12 12.43 -12.64
N ARG A 151 0.01 11.51 -11.68
CA ARG A 151 0.58 11.74 -10.35
C ARG A 151 2.07 11.43 -10.46
N GLN A 152 2.91 12.47 -10.48
CA GLN A 152 4.36 12.30 -10.43
C GLN A 152 4.68 11.71 -9.05
N LEU A 153 4.72 10.37 -8.98
CA LEU A 153 5.18 9.65 -7.81
C LEU A 153 6.57 10.20 -7.50
N LYS A 154 6.68 10.94 -6.39
CA LYS A 154 7.96 11.05 -5.70
C LYS A 154 8.42 9.62 -5.54
N LYS A 155 9.50 9.29 -6.26
CA LYS A 155 10.19 8.00 -6.32
C LYS A 155 10.01 7.32 -4.97
N GLN A 156 9.01 6.44 -4.85
CA GLN A 156 8.92 5.55 -3.71
C GLN A 156 10.28 4.87 -3.69
N GLU A 157 10.95 4.89 -2.55
CA GLU A 157 12.09 4.03 -2.33
C GLU A 157 11.59 2.63 -2.69
N GLN A 158 12.01 2.18 -3.88
CA GLN A 158 11.67 0.86 -4.34
C GLN A 158 12.18 -0.07 -3.24
N PRO A 159 11.40 -1.09 -2.84
CA PRO A 159 11.97 -2.19 -2.09
C PRO A 159 13.30 -2.56 -2.75
N VAL A 160 14.37 -2.65 -1.95
CA VAL A 160 15.73 -2.94 -2.40
C VAL A 160 15.75 -4.39 -2.88
N TYR A 161 15.17 -4.64 -4.04
CA TYR A 161 15.31 -5.88 -4.77
C TYR A 161 16.63 -5.84 -5.51
N ASP A 162 17.36 -6.95 -5.48
CA ASP A 162 18.54 -7.10 -6.31
C ASP A 162 18.10 -6.99 -7.78
N PRO A 163 18.66 -6.05 -8.57
CA PRO A 163 18.29 -5.90 -9.98
C PRO A 163 18.45 -7.19 -10.79
N LEU A 164 19.35 -8.09 -10.40
CA LEU A 164 19.53 -9.38 -11.04
C LEU A 164 18.36 -10.33 -10.78
N GLU A 165 17.86 -10.39 -9.54
CA GLU A 165 16.67 -11.21 -9.21
C GLU A 165 15.44 -10.67 -9.93
N LEU A 166 15.25 -9.34 -9.93
CA LEU A 166 14.14 -8.72 -10.62
C LEU A 166 14.16 -9.00 -12.14
N ALA A 167 15.35 -8.95 -12.76
CA ALA A 167 15.50 -9.30 -14.17
C ALA A 167 15.16 -10.77 -14.45
N ARG A 168 15.54 -11.69 -13.54
CA ARG A 168 15.23 -13.11 -13.67
C ARG A 168 13.75 -13.39 -13.56
N ASP A 169 13.04 -12.72 -12.65
CA ASP A 169 11.58 -12.80 -12.57
C ASP A 169 10.95 -12.38 -13.90
N HIS A 170 11.41 -11.26 -14.48
CA HIS A 170 10.93 -10.82 -15.79
C HIS A 170 11.22 -11.85 -16.89
N ILE A 171 12.41 -12.46 -16.91
CA ILE A 171 12.75 -13.53 -17.87
C ILE A 171 11.84 -14.75 -17.68
N GLU A 172 11.57 -15.17 -16.44
CA GLU A 172 10.68 -16.29 -16.12
C GLU A 172 9.26 -16.03 -16.66
N TYR A 173 8.79 -14.79 -16.56
CA TYR A 173 7.51 -14.37 -17.13
C TYR A 173 7.58 -13.95 -18.61
N SER A 174 8.68 -14.23 -19.31
CA SER A 174 8.91 -13.91 -20.73
C SER A 174 8.81 -12.41 -21.06
N GLN A 175 9.02 -11.54 -20.08
CA GLN A 175 9.06 -10.08 -20.19
C GLN A 175 10.49 -9.63 -20.52
N LEU A 176 10.98 -10.01 -21.70
CA LEU A 176 12.39 -9.86 -22.07
C LEU A 176 12.82 -8.39 -22.25
N GLU A 177 11.93 -7.53 -22.73
CA GLU A 177 12.24 -6.09 -22.87
C GLU A 177 12.34 -5.42 -21.50
N GLU A 178 11.46 -5.79 -20.56
CA GLU A 178 11.49 -5.31 -19.18
C GLU A 178 12.74 -5.81 -18.45
N ALA A 179 13.09 -7.09 -18.60
CA ALA A 179 14.33 -7.65 -18.06
C ALA A 179 15.56 -6.90 -18.57
N LYS A 180 15.62 -6.61 -19.87
CA LYS A 180 16.70 -5.86 -20.50
C LYS A 180 16.83 -4.46 -19.92
N LEU A 181 15.72 -3.73 -19.80
CA LEU A 181 15.73 -2.37 -19.23
C LEU A 181 16.22 -2.35 -17.77
N VAL A 182 15.81 -3.34 -16.97
CA VAL A 182 16.26 -3.49 -15.58
C VAL A 182 17.77 -3.72 -15.53
N LEU A 183 18.29 -4.64 -16.36
CA LEU A 183 19.72 -4.96 -16.42
C LEU A 183 20.57 -3.81 -16.97
N GLU A 184 20.16 -3.16 -18.07
CA GLU A 184 20.86 -1.99 -18.65
C GLU A 184 21.03 -0.89 -17.60
N LYS A 185 19.95 -0.55 -16.90
CA LYS A 185 19.99 0.44 -15.82
C LYS A 185 20.92 -0.01 -14.69
N ALA A 186 20.86 -1.27 -14.29
CA ALA A 186 21.68 -1.80 -13.20
C ALA A 186 23.18 -1.83 -13.55
N VAL A 187 23.56 -2.09 -14.81
CA VAL A 187 24.95 -2.01 -15.25
C VAL A 187 25.49 -0.57 -15.17
N LEU A 188 24.66 0.44 -15.47
CA LEU A 188 25.06 1.84 -15.34
C LEU A 188 25.21 2.27 -13.87
N GLU A 189 24.33 1.78 -12.99
CA GLU A 189 24.36 2.10 -11.56
C GLU A 189 25.45 1.32 -10.81
N GLN A 190 25.71 0.06 -11.20
CA GLN A 190 26.63 -0.86 -10.52
C GLN A 190 27.57 -1.56 -11.52
N PRO A 191 28.48 -0.83 -12.18
CA PRO A 191 29.35 -1.38 -13.22
C PRO A 191 30.33 -2.47 -12.72
N ALA A 192 30.59 -2.54 -11.41
CA ALA A 192 31.47 -3.55 -10.83
C ALA A 192 30.82 -4.95 -10.68
N ARG A 193 29.49 -5.02 -10.79
CA ARG A 193 28.71 -6.26 -10.73
C ARG A 193 28.81 -7.01 -12.06
N LEU A 194 29.74 -7.94 -12.13
CA LEU A 194 29.99 -8.71 -13.36
C LEU A 194 28.82 -9.60 -13.73
N ASP A 195 28.18 -10.22 -12.73
CA ASP A 195 26.99 -11.07 -12.89
C ASP A 195 25.87 -10.39 -13.69
N ILE A 196 25.59 -9.11 -13.44
CA ILE A 196 24.59 -8.32 -14.18
C ILE A 196 25.02 -8.12 -15.64
N GLN A 197 26.31 -7.89 -15.88
CA GLN A 197 26.83 -7.72 -17.25
C GLN A 197 26.71 -9.01 -18.07
N HIS A 198 27.01 -10.17 -17.49
CA HIS A 198 26.89 -11.45 -18.18
C HIS A 198 25.42 -11.72 -18.56
N GLU A 199 24.49 -11.55 -17.61
CA GLU A 199 23.06 -11.79 -17.84
C GLU A 199 22.51 -10.86 -18.95
N LEU A 200 22.97 -9.60 -19.00
CA LEU A 200 22.60 -8.67 -20.07
C LEU A 200 23.15 -9.09 -21.45
N LEU A 201 24.41 -9.55 -21.50
CA LEU A 201 25.02 -10.03 -22.75
C LEU A 201 24.33 -11.29 -23.27
N ASP A 202 23.99 -12.23 -22.38
CA ASP A 202 23.22 -13.43 -22.72
C ASP A 202 21.83 -13.06 -23.26
N LEU A 203 21.20 -12.04 -22.67
CA LEU A 203 19.91 -11.53 -23.13
C LEU A 203 20.01 -10.88 -24.52
N TYR A 204 21.04 -10.06 -24.79
CA TYR A 204 21.27 -9.52 -26.14
C TYR A 204 21.56 -10.60 -27.17
N GLN A 205 22.32 -11.63 -26.79
CA GLN A 205 22.64 -12.73 -27.70
C GLN A 205 21.41 -13.58 -28.04
N SER A 206 20.58 -13.90 -27.04
CA SER A 206 19.37 -14.71 -27.21
C SER A 206 18.27 -13.98 -27.98
N THR A 207 18.07 -12.69 -27.70
CA THR A 207 17.10 -11.82 -28.42
C THR A 207 17.62 -11.36 -29.79
N ARG A 208 18.92 -11.52 -30.06
CA ARG A 208 19.62 -11.01 -31.26
C ARG A 208 19.50 -9.49 -31.43
N ASP A 209 19.33 -8.76 -30.35
CA ASP A 209 19.18 -7.30 -30.38
C ASP A 209 20.54 -6.60 -30.54
N SER A 210 21.04 -6.60 -31.77
CA SER A 210 22.27 -5.90 -32.15
C SER A 210 22.19 -4.37 -32.00
N THR A 211 20.97 -3.82 -32.11
CA THR A 211 20.71 -2.38 -32.03
C THR A 211 20.81 -1.88 -30.60
N GLY A 212 20.12 -2.54 -29.66
CA GLY A 212 20.20 -2.22 -28.23
C GLY A 212 21.59 -2.45 -27.69
N PHE A 213 22.25 -3.54 -28.08
CA PHE A 213 23.65 -3.79 -27.73
C PHE A 213 24.57 -2.63 -28.15
N SER A 214 24.45 -2.15 -29.39
CA SER A 214 25.29 -1.08 -29.91
C SER A 214 25.06 0.26 -29.18
N GLN A 215 23.80 0.55 -28.84
CA GLN A 215 23.43 1.73 -28.06
C GLN A 215 24.02 1.65 -26.64
N MET A 216 23.85 0.51 -25.98
CA MET A 216 24.33 0.30 -24.62
C MET A 216 25.86 0.32 -24.54
N LEU A 217 26.55 -0.29 -25.50
CA LEU A 217 28.01 -0.23 -25.59
C LEU A 217 28.52 1.22 -25.76
N ALA A 218 27.82 2.03 -26.56
CA ALA A 218 28.13 3.46 -26.70
C ALA A 218 27.91 4.23 -25.39
N GLU A 219 26.83 3.93 -24.67
CA GLU A 219 26.53 4.53 -23.36
C GLU A 219 27.55 4.16 -22.28
N LEU A 220 28.01 2.91 -22.24
CA LEU A 220 29.06 2.46 -21.33
C LEU A 220 30.39 3.13 -21.63
N THR A 221 30.74 3.23 -22.92
CA THR A 221 31.95 3.94 -23.38
C THR A 221 31.91 5.42 -23.00
N ARG A 222 30.75 6.07 -23.19
CA ARG A 222 30.52 7.48 -22.82
C ARG A 222 30.61 7.71 -21.32
N SER A 223 30.16 6.74 -20.53
CA SER A 223 30.16 6.80 -19.06
C SER A 223 31.51 6.41 -18.44
N GLY A 224 32.50 6.01 -19.26
CA GLY A 224 33.83 5.60 -18.79
C GLY A 224 33.81 4.31 -17.96
N VAL A 225 32.76 3.50 -18.09
CA VAL A 225 32.61 2.22 -17.38
C VAL A 225 33.59 1.21 -17.99
N LYS A 226 34.38 0.54 -17.14
CA LYS A 226 35.26 -0.54 -17.57
C LYS A 226 34.43 -1.77 -17.94
N THR A 227 34.26 -2.00 -19.23
CA THR A 227 33.57 -3.18 -19.77
C THR A 227 34.43 -4.43 -19.67
N ILE A 228 33.81 -5.60 -19.49
CA ILE A 228 34.47 -6.91 -19.58
C ILE A 228 34.77 -7.31 -21.03
N ASP A 229 35.71 -8.24 -21.22
CA ASP A 229 36.16 -8.70 -22.54
C ASP A 229 35.03 -9.29 -23.40
N GLU A 230 33.99 -9.82 -22.77
CA GLU A 230 32.82 -10.42 -23.43
C GLU A 230 32.00 -9.41 -24.23
N TRP A 231 31.99 -8.12 -23.84
CA TRP A 231 31.41 -7.06 -24.67
C TRP A 231 32.13 -6.93 -26.01
N THR A 232 33.46 -7.11 -26.01
CA THR A 232 34.26 -7.08 -27.24
C THR A 232 33.98 -8.31 -28.10
N GLN A 233 33.81 -9.48 -27.48
CA GLN A 233 33.46 -10.72 -28.16
C GLN A 233 32.07 -10.61 -28.83
N LEU A 234 31.07 -10.10 -28.12
CA LEU A 234 29.72 -9.94 -28.65
C LEU A 234 29.65 -8.86 -29.75
N ASN A 235 30.44 -7.79 -29.63
CA ASN A 235 30.59 -6.79 -30.69
C ASN A 235 31.14 -7.41 -31.99
N ASN A 236 32.15 -8.29 -31.88
CA ASN A 236 32.69 -9.01 -33.02
C ASN A 236 31.67 -10.00 -33.62
N TYR A 237 30.87 -10.67 -32.79
CA TYR A 237 29.77 -11.52 -33.24
C TYR A 237 28.74 -10.76 -34.08
N PHE A 238 28.28 -9.59 -33.62
CA PHE A 238 27.33 -8.78 -34.38
C PHE A 238 27.94 -8.16 -35.65
N LYS A 239 29.21 -7.71 -35.61
CA LYS A 239 29.91 -7.18 -36.78
C LYS A 239 30.18 -8.25 -37.86
N GLY A 240 30.55 -9.46 -37.45
CA GLY A 240 30.79 -10.58 -38.36
C GLY A 240 29.53 -11.03 -39.11
N ARG A 241 28.34 -10.84 -38.52
CA ARG A 241 27.06 -11.16 -39.16
C ARG A 241 26.61 -10.09 -40.16
N ASN A 242 26.80 -8.81 -39.84
CA ASN A 242 26.47 -7.69 -40.74
C ASN A 242 27.38 -7.60 -41.98
N SER A 243 28.52 -8.30 -41.98
CA SER A 243 29.45 -8.35 -43.11
C SER A 243 29.12 -9.43 -44.14
N ASN A 244 28.14 -10.30 -43.85
CA ASN A 244 27.74 -11.45 -44.68
C ASN A 244 26.28 -11.33 -45.20
N GLY A 245 25.73 -10.12 -45.26
CA GLY A 245 24.41 -9.81 -45.82
C GLY A 245 24.50 -9.14 -47.17
#